data_AF-A0A353Y9C0-F1
#
_entry.id   AF-A0A353Y9C0-F1
#
_cell.length_a   1.000
_cell.length_b   1.000
_cell.length_c   1.000
_cell.angle_alpha   90.00
_cell.angle_beta   90.00
_cell.angle_gamma   90.00
#
_symmetry.space_group_name_H-M   'P 1'
#
loop_
_entity.id
_entity.type
_entity.pdbx_description
1 polymer ?
#
loop_
_entity_poly.entity_id
_entity_poly.type
_entity_poly.pdbx_seq_one_letter_code
_entity_poly.pdbx_strand_id
1 'polypeptide(L)'
;MTAILTDQEREQHIAACGRLMLEAMAEGRRADAEAWLQAQGDAIRGRSPEQITRMEVERGLAPCYFHDQGERDAQAMLGRQAA
;
A
#
# COMPACT_ATOMS: atom_id res chain seq x y z
N MET A 1 -0.59 2.87 -24.36
CA MET A 1 0.36 1.83 -23.89
C MET A 1 0.73 2.16 -22.47
N THR A 2 0.02 1.65 -21.48
CA THR A 2 0.37 1.82 -20.07
C THR A 2 1.51 0.84 -19.79
N ALA A 3 2.72 1.36 -19.59
CA ALA A 3 3.83 0.54 -19.13
C ALA A 3 3.44 -0.11 -17.80
N ILE A 4 3.54 -1.43 -17.70
CA ILE A 4 3.42 -2.13 -16.42
C ILE A 4 4.72 -1.82 -15.66
N LEU A 5 4.69 -0.77 -14.84
CA LEU A 5 5.77 -0.49 -13.89
C LEU A 5 5.86 -1.65 -12.91
N THR A 6 7.08 -2.16 -12.69
CA THR A 6 7.34 -3.11 -11.61
C THR A 6 7.04 -2.48 -10.25
N ASP A 7 6.81 -3.29 -9.22
CA ASP A 7 6.58 -2.81 -7.86
C ASP A 7 7.73 -1.92 -7.35
N GLN A 8 8.97 -2.25 -7.74
CA GLN A 8 10.15 -1.44 -7.39
C GLN A 8 10.15 -0.07 -8.09
N GLU A 9 9.92 -0.04 -9.40
CA GLU A 9 9.85 1.21 -10.16
C GLU A 9 8.68 2.09 -9.69
N ARG A 10 7.57 1.47 -9.28
CA ARG A 10 6.43 2.16 -8.71
C ARG A 10 6.78 2.86 -7.40
N GLU A 11 7.48 2.21 -6.48
CA GLU A 11 7.91 2.86 -5.23
C GLU A 11 8.92 4.00 -5.49
N GLN A 12 9.82 3.83 -6.46
CA GLN A 12 10.72 4.90 -6.89
C GLN A 12 9.94 6.10 -7.45
N HIS A 13 8.90 5.84 -8.25
CA HIS A 13 8.02 6.86 -8.79
C HIS A 13 7.21 7.57 -7.68
N ILE A 14 6.61 6.83 -6.74
CA ILE A 14 5.90 7.39 -5.58
C ILE A 14 6.82 8.33 -4.77
N ALA A 15 8.06 7.92 -4.53
CA ALA A 15 9.05 8.73 -3.82
C ALA A 15 9.46 9.97 -4.62
N ALA A 16 9.60 9.85 -5.95
CA ALA A 16 9.90 10.98 -6.83
C ALA A 16 8.77 12.02 -6.84
N CYS A 17 7.51 11.58 -6.99
CA CYS A 17 6.35 12.47 -6.90
C CYS A 17 6.31 13.24 -5.58
N GLY A 18 6.60 12.57 -4.45
CA GLY A 18 6.67 13.22 -3.15
C GLY A 18 7.73 14.33 -3.09
N ARG A 19 8.93 14.09 -3.63
CA ARG A 19 9.98 15.12 -3.71
C ARG A 19 9.57 16.29 -4.60
N LEU A 20 9.06 16.01 -5.79
CA LEU A 20 8.64 17.03 -6.77
C LEU A 20 7.46 17.86 -6.26
N MET A 21 6.54 17.26 -5.51
CA MET A 21 5.47 17.97 -4.82
C MET A 21 6.04 18.97 -3.81
N LEU A 22 6.98 18.56 -2.96
CA LEU A 22 7.60 19.44 -1.96
C LEU A 22 8.38 20.58 -2.60
N GLU A 23 9.12 20.31 -3.67
CA GLU A 23 9.84 21.31 -4.47
C GLU A 23 8.88 22.34 -5.07
N ALA A 24 7.80 21.87 -5.72
CA ALA A 24 6.78 22.75 -6.28
C ALA A 24 6.10 23.61 -5.21
N MET A 25 5.83 23.06 -4.01
CA MET A 25 5.29 23.84 -2.89
C MET A 25 6.27 24.91 -2.40
N ALA A 26 7.56 24.59 -2.29
CA ALA A 26 8.59 25.54 -1.87
C ALA A 26 8.74 26.72 -2.85
N GLU A 27 8.49 26.47 -4.13
CA GLU A 27 8.54 27.47 -5.20
C GLU A 27 7.19 28.21 -5.42
N GLY A 28 6.16 27.91 -4.63
CA GLY A 28 4.83 28.51 -4.77
C GLY A 28 4.04 28.01 -5.99
N ARG A 29 4.51 26.97 -6.68
CA ARG A 29 3.86 26.34 -7.84
C ARG A 29 2.77 25.36 -7.37
N ARG A 30 1.68 25.89 -6.84
CA ARG A 30 0.60 25.10 -6.22
C ARG A 30 -0.06 24.10 -7.19
N ALA A 31 -0.29 24.49 -8.44
CA ALA A 31 -0.89 23.61 -9.45
C ALA A 31 0.01 22.39 -9.74
N ASP A 32 1.33 22.59 -9.82
CA ASP A 32 2.28 21.51 -10.04
C ASP A 32 2.35 20.57 -8.83
N ALA A 33 2.34 21.13 -7.61
CA ALA A 33 2.28 20.32 -6.40
C ALA A 33 1.03 19.44 -6.36
N GLU A 34 -0.13 19.96 -6.76
CA GLU A 34 -1.37 19.19 -6.85
C GLU A 34 -1.28 18.09 -7.91
N ALA A 35 -0.69 18.37 -9.07
CA ALA A 35 -0.46 17.36 -10.11
C ALA A 35 0.44 16.22 -9.61
N TRP A 36 1.51 16.53 -8.87
CA TRP A 36 2.39 15.52 -8.29
C TRP A 36 1.70 14.70 -7.19
N LEU A 37 0.85 15.32 -6.39
CA LEU A 37 0.05 14.63 -5.39
C LEU A 37 -0.92 13.63 -6.03
N GLN A 38 -1.59 14.03 -7.11
CA GLN A 38 -2.49 13.13 -7.85
C GLN A 38 -1.74 11.95 -8.46
N ALA A 39 -0.60 12.21 -9.13
CA ALA A 39 0.25 11.16 -9.70
C ALA A 39 0.75 10.17 -8.63
N GLN A 40 1.15 10.68 -7.45
CA GLN A 40 1.52 9.84 -6.32
C GLN A 40 0.35 8.94 -5.86
N GLY A 41 -0.85 9.51 -5.75
CA GLY A 41 -2.06 8.78 -5.37
C GLY A 41 -2.42 7.67 -6.36
N ASP A 42 -2.33 7.94 -7.66
CA ASP A 42 -2.55 6.93 -8.71
C ASP A 42 -1.53 5.80 -8.63
N ALA A 43 -0.25 6.13 -8.41
CA ALA A 43 0.79 5.14 -8.26
C ALA A 43 0.59 4.25 -7.02
N ILE A 44 0.19 4.83 -5.89
CA ILE A 44 -0.16 4.09 -4.65
C ILE A 44 -1.33 3.14 -4.89
N ARG A 45 -2.39 3.60 -5.57
CA ARG A 45 -3.55 2.75 -5.92
C ARG A 45 -3.18 1.61 -6.86
N GLY A 46 -2.12 1.76 -7.65
CA GLY A 46 -1.64 0.73 -8.56
C GLY A 46 -0.72 -0.33 -7.93
N ARG A 47 -0.51 -0.33 -6.61
CA ARG A 47 0.27 -1.40 -5.94
C ARG A 47 -0.40 -2.76 -6.12
N SER A 48 0.42 -3.80 -6.32
CA SER A 48 -0.07 -5.17 -6.39
C SER A 48 -0.60 -5.65 -5.02
N PRO A 49 -1.58 -6.58 -4.98
CA PRO A 49 -2.02 -7.20 -3.73
C PRO A 49 -0.88 -7.88 -2.95
N GLU A 50 0.08 -8.48 -3.66
CA GLU A 50 1.25 -9.14 -3.09
C GLU A 50 2.17 -8.12 -2.41
N GLN A 51 2.38 -6.97 -3.04
CA GLN A 51 3.14 -5.88 -2.45
C GLN A 51 2.46 -5.31 -1.21
N ILE A 52 1.14 -5.09 -1.27
CA ILE A 52 0.37 -4.59 -0.12
C ILE A 52 0.48 -5.57 1.04
N THR A 53 0.27 -6.86 0.81
CA THR A 53 0.40 -7.92 1.82
C THR A 53 1.79 -7.90 2.46
N ARG A 54 2.86 -7.82 1.65
CA ARG A 54 4.23 -7.73 2.16
C ARG A 54 4.42 -6.51 3.06
N MET A 55 3.93 -5.34 2.63
CA MET A 55 4.04 -4.09 3.40
C MET A 55 3.25 -4.16 4.71
N GLU A 56 2.09 -4.81 4.72
CA GLU A 56 1.27 -4.99 5.93
C GLU A 56 1.97 -5.91 6.93
N VAL A 57 2.56 -7.01 6.47
CA VAL A 57 3.35 -7.93 7.32
C VAL A 57 4.58 -7.22 7.90
N GLU A 58 5.37 -6.53 7.07
CA GLU A 58 6.56 -5.79 7.51
C GLU A 58 6.25 -4.72 8.57
N ARG A 59 5.04 -4.15 8.54
CA ARG A 59 4.57 -3.13 9.49
C ARG A 59 3.81 -3.71 10.67
N GLY A 60 3.65 -5.03 10.76
CA GLY A 60 2.86 -5.69 11.81
C GLY A 60 1.37 -5.37 11.75
N LEU A 61 0.85 -5.02 10.57
CA LEU A 61 -0.56 -4.75 10.32
C LEU A 61 -1.33 -6.02 9.90
N ALA A 62 -0.62 -6.99 9.34
CA ALA A 62 -1.14 -8.30 8.97
C ALA A 62 -0.44 -9.44 9.76
N PRO A 63 -1.18 -10.50 10.14
CA PRO A 63 -2.64 -10.60 10.07
C PRO A 63 -3.32 -9.62 11.03
N CYS A 64 -4.48 -9.08 10.61
CA CYS A 64 -5.23 -8.17 11.48
C CYS A 64 -5.95 -8.96 12.59
N TYR A 65 -6.32 -8.29 13.68
CA TYR A 65 -7.01 -8.91 14.81
C TYR A 65 -8.20 -9.80 14.41
N PHE A 66 -8.99 -9.39 13.42
CA PHE A 66 -10.16 -10.14 12.96
C PHE A 66 -9.80 -11.42 12.22
N HIS A 67 -8.69 -11.42 11.47
CA HIS A 67 -8.16 -12.63 10.85
C HIS A 67 -7.75 -13.64 11.94
N ASP A 68 -6.96 -13.19 12.92
CA ASP A 68 -6.52 -14.04 14.02
C ASP A 68 -7.69 -14.58 14.86
N GLN A 69 -8.72 -13.76 15.10
CA GLN A 69 -9.91 -14.20 15.82
C GLN A 69 -10.69 -15.25 15.03
N GLY A 70 -10.86 -15.06 13.72
CA GLY A 70 -11.52 -16.03 12.85
C GLY A 70 -10.80 -17.38 12.82
N GLU A 71 -9.47 -17.38 12.73
CA GLU A 71 -8.66 -18.60 12.78
C GLU A 71 -8.79 -19.34 14.11
N ARG A 72 -8.79 -18.61 15.24
CA ARG A 72 -9.00 -19.20 16.57
C ARG A 72 -10.38 -19.82 16.70
N ASP A 73 -11.41 -19.12 16.24
CA ASP A 73 -12.78 -19.63 16.30
C ASP A 73 -12.95 -20.87 15.42
N ALA A 74 -12.37 -20.89 14.21
CA ALA A 74 -12.36 -22.05 13.33
C ALA A 74 -11.66 -23.26 13.97
N GLN A 75 -10.48 -23.05 14.57
CA GLN A 75 -9.75 -24.10 15.29
C GLN A 75 -10.54 -24.63 16.49
N ALA A 76 -11.22 -23.75 17.24
CA ALA A 76 -12.07 -24.15 18.36
C ALA A 76 -13.27 -25.00 17.91
N MET A 77 -13.86 -24.72 16.74
CA MET A 77 -14.93 -25.54 16.19
C MET A 77 -14.43 -26.92 15.73
N LEU A 78 -13.29 -26.98 15.04
CA LEU A 78 -12.69 -28.25 14.59
C LEU A 78 -12.27 -29.12 15.79
N GLY A 79 -11.68 -28.52 16.82
CA GLY A 79 -11.29 -29.24 18.05
C GLY A 79 -12.48 -29.82 18.82
N ARG A 80 -13.67 -29.21 18.73
CA ARG A 80 -14.92 -29.73 19.31
C ARG A 80 -15.55 -30.87 18.50
N GLN A 81 -15.24 -30.99 17.22
CA GLN A 81 -15.73 -32.08 16.37
C GLN A 81 -14.84 -33.33 16.46
N ALA A 82 -13.61 -33.19 16.97
CA ALA A 82 -12.64 -34.27 17.12
C ALA A 82 -12.62 -34.89 18.54
N ALA A 83 -13.43 -34.40 19.48
CA ALA A 83 -13.56 -34.86 20.85
C ALA A 83 -14.95 -35.46 21.11
#